data_AF-A0A045HT08-F1
#
_entry.id   AF-A0A045HT08-F1
#
_cell.length_a   1.000
_cell.length_b   1.000
_cell.length_c   1.000
_cell.angle_alpha   90.00
_cell.angle_beta   90.00
_cell.angle_gamma   90.00
#
_symmetry.space_group_name_H-M   'P 1'
#
loop_
_entity.id
_entity.type
_entity.pdbx_description
1 polymer ?
#
loop_
_entity_poly.entity_id
_entity_poly.type
_entity_poly.pdbx_seq_one_letter_code
_entity_poly.pdbx_strand_id
1 'polypeptide(L)' 'MAKHLVDIDEQALNMARTELGTTTIKDTVNAALRQATSQRVQRVAAALDTLAAAPPEDRAEAWR' A
#
# COMPACT_ATOMS: atom_id res chain seq x y z
N MET A 1 -17.13 -5.31 1.46
CA MET A 1 -16.60 -4.42 0.40
C MET A 1 -17.59 -3.29 0.19
N ALA A 2 -17.16 -2.04 0.32
CA ALA A 2 -17.95 -0.89 -0.10
C ALA A 2 -17.93 -0.77 -1.63
N LYS A 3 -19.00 -0.25 -2.23
CA LYS A 3 -19.07 0.00 -3.66
C LYS A 3 -18.90 1.50 -3.89
N HIS A 4 -18.02 1.86 -4.81
CA HIS A 4 -17.79 3.23 -5.23
C HIS A 4 -17.98 3.30 -6.75
N LEU A 5 -18.67 4.32 -7.22
CA LEU A 5 -18.71 4.68 -8.63
C LEU A 5 -17.55 5.66 -8.86
N VAL A 6 -16.63 5.30 -9.74
CA VAL A 6 -15.48 6.13 -10.11
C VAL A 6 -15.26 5.99 -11.61
N ASP A 7 -14.91 7.10 -12.26
CA ASP A 7 -14.47 7.06 -13.64
C ASP A 7 -13.05 6.51 -13.70
N ILE A 8 -12.79 5.60 -14.62
CA ILE A 8 -11.51 4.93 -14.79
C ILE A 8 -11.12 5.01 -16.27
N ASP A 9 -9.85 5.30 -16.53
CA ASP A 9 -9.29 5.18 -17.87
C ASP A 9 -9.28 3.70 -18.31
N GLU A 10 -10.08 3.38 -19.33
CA GLU A 10 -10.24 2.01 -19.86
C GLU A 10 -8.94 1.43 -20.44
N GLN A 11 -8.06 2.28 -21.00
CA GLN A 11 -6.79 1.82 -21.53
C GLN A 11 -5.85 1.44 -20.38
N ALA A 12 -5.73 2.29 -19.37
CA ALA A 12 -4.94 2.02 -18.18
C ALA A 12 -5.45 0.77 -17.44
N LEU A 13 -6.78 0.58 -17.38
CA LEU A 13 -7.38 -0.60 -16.78
C LEU A 13 -7.01 -1.88 -17.53
N ASN A 14 -7.03 -1.86 -18.86
CA ASN A 14 -6.63 -3.03 -19.67
C ASN A 14 -5.13 -3.34 -19.59
N MET A 15 -4.28 -2.30 -19.53
CA MET A 15 -2.85 -2.48 -19.29
C MET A 15 -2.61 -3.11 -17.91
N ALA A 16 -3.25 -2.58 -16.87
CA ALA A 16 -3.15 -3.13 -15.52
C ALA A 16 -3.68 -4.57 -15.44
N ARG A 17 -4.75 -4.92 -16.17
CA ARG A 17 -5.24 -6.31 -16.27
C ARG A 17 -4.20 -7.25 -16.83
N THR A 18 -3.52 -6.82 -17.89
CA THR A 18 -2.47 -7.59 -18.56
C THR A 18 -1.26 -7.76 -17.65
N GLU A 19 -0.78 -6.68 -17.02
CA GLU A 19 0.37 -6.71 -16.12
C GLU A 19 0.10 -7.52 -14.85
N LEU A 20 -1.09 -7.38 -14.25
CA LEU A 20 -1.46 -8.04 -13.01
C LEU A 20 -2.03 -9.45 -13.22
N GLY A 21 -2.26 -9.87 -14.47
CA GLY A 21 -2.84 -11.16 -14.81
C GLY A 21 -4.26 -11.36 -14.27
N THR A 22 -5.07 -10.29 -14.23
CA THR A 22 -6.39 -10.30 -13.60
C THR A 22 -7.53 -10.32 -14.62
N THR A 23 -8.60 -11.04 -14.30
CA THR A 23 -9.73 -11.24 -15.22
C THR A 23 -10.88 -10.27 -14.98
N THR A 24 -11.05 -9.74 -13.77
CA THR A 24 -12.15 -8.81 -13.45
C THR A 24 -11.64 -7.42 -13.07
N ILE A 25 -12.43 -6.38 -13.36
CA ILE A 25 -12.13 -4.99 -12.97
C ILE A 25 -11.91 -4.89 -11.46
N LYS A 26 -12.78 -5.52 -10.67
CA LYS A 26 -12.69 -5.57 -9.21
C LYS A 26 -11.36 -6.16 -8.75
N ASP A 27 -10.92 -7.25 -9.36
CA ASP A 27 -9.66 -7.89 -8.96
C ASP A 27 -8.45 -7.05 -9.36
N THR A 28 -8.51 -6.42 -10.54
CA THR A 28 -7.49 -5.48 -11.03
C THR A 28 -7.33 -4.29 -10.08
N VAL A 29 -8.43 -3.61 -9.77
CA VAL A 29 -8.44 -2.42 -8.90
C VAL A 29 -7.95 -2.78 -7.50
N ASN A 30 -8.43 -3.90 -6.93
CA ASN A 30 -7.97 -4.31 -5.61
C ASN A 30 -6.48 -4.71 -5.60
N ALA A 31 -5.98 -5.37 -6.65
CA ALA A 31 -4.57 -5.70 -6.77
C ALA A 31 -3.70 -4.44 -6.92
N ALA A 32 -4.10 -3.50 -7.77
CA ALA A 32 -3.43 -2.22 -7.95
C ALA A 32 -3.37 -1.41 -6.64
N LEU A 33 -4.47 -1.33 -5.90
CA LEU A 33 -4.51 -0.65 -4.59
C LEU A 33 -3.61 -1.32 -3.55
N ARG A 34 -3.57 -2.65 -3.51
CA ARG A 34 -2.63 -3.38 -2.66
C ARG A 34 -1.19 -3.09 -3.04
N GLN A 35 -0.85 -3.08 -4.33
CA GLN A 35 0.51 -2.78 -4.80
C GLN A 35 0.91 -1.34 -4.46
N ALA A 36 0.02 -0.36 -4.67
CA ALA A 36 0.27 1.04 -4.35
C ALA A 36 0.52 1.27 -2.85
N THR A 37 -0.19 0.51 -2.00
CA THR A 37 -0.06 0.59 -0.54
C THR A 37 1.05 -0.29 0.03
N SER A 38 1.57 -1.26 -0.73
CA SER A 38 2.62 -2.19 -0.27
C SER A 38 3.88 -1.44 0.17
N GLN A 39 4.31 -0.42 -0.57
CA GLN A 39 5.48 0.37 -0.17
C GLN A 39 5.26 1.15 1.13
N ARG A 40 4.03 1.64 1.38
CA ARG A 40 3.68 2.33 2.62
C ARG A 40 3.82 1.37 3.81
N VAL A 41 3.32 0.14 3.68
CA VAL A 41 3.42 -0.88 4.73
C VAL A 41 4.87 -1.21 5.03
N GLN A 42 5.69 -1.43 4.00
CA GLN A 42 7.13 -1.71 4.17
C GLN A 42 7.86 -0.54 4.84
N ARG A 43 7.59 0.71 4.43
CA ARG A 43 8.19 1.89 5.07
C ARG A 43 7.80 2.04 6.54
N VAL A 44 6.54 1.76 6.87
CA VAL A 44 6.07 1.81 8.27
C VAL A 44 6.73 0.71 9.09
N ALA A 45 6.79 -0.51 8.59
CA ALA A 45 7.47 -1.62 9.27
C ALA A 45 8.94 -1.28 9.55
N ALA A 46 9.69 -0.81 8.56
CA ALA A 46 11.08 -0.42 8.73
C ALA A 46 11.27 0.72 9.75
N ALA A 47 10.36 1.71 9.78
CA ALA A 47 10.39 2.78 10.77
C ALA A 47 10.12 2.27 12.19
N LEU A 48 9.18 1.33 12.35
CA LEU A 48 8.90 0.69 13.63
C LEU A 48 10.06 -0.19 14.11
N ASP A 49 10.70 -0.94 13.20
CA ASP A 49 11.89 -1.73 13.51
C ASP A 49 13.05 -0.83 13.97
N THR A 50 13.22 0.33 13.34
CA THR A 50 14.21 1.34 13.74
C THR A 50 13.94 1.85 15.16
N LEU A 51 12.67 2.15 15.49
CA LEU A 51 12.28 2.58 16.83
C LEU A 51 12.46 1.48 17.90
N ALA A 52 12.18 0.23 17.54
CA ALA A 52 12.39 -0.92 18.41
C ALA A 52 13.88 -1.14 18.73
N ALA A 53 14.75 -0.94 17.72
CA ALA A 53 16.19 -1.08 17.84
C ALA A 53 16.88 0.08 18.59
N ALA A 54 16.20 1.24 18.74
CA ALA A 54 16.76 2.38 19.45
C ALA A 54 16.96 2.09 20.96
N PRO A 55 18.05 2.58 21.59
CA PRO A 55 18.26 2.46 23.03
C PRO A 55 17.10 3.08 23.84
N PRO A 56 16.77 2.52 25.02
CA PRO A 56 15.66 3.01 25.84
C PRO A 56 15.84 4.45 26.35
N GLU A 57 17.09 4.90 26.49
CA GLU A 57 17.44 6.27 26.89
C GLU A 57 17.08 7.32 25.83
N ASP A 58 17.21 7.01 24.53
CA ASP A 58 16.78 7.90 23.44
C ASP A 58 15.26 8.02 23.32
N ARG A 59 14.50 6.96 23.67
CA ARG A 59 13.03 6.95 23.53
C ARG A 59 12.33 7.82 24.57
N ALA A 60 12.83 7.84 25.80
CA ALA A 60 12.27 8.66 26.88
C ALA A 60 12.54 10.16 26.65
N GLU A 61 13.64 10.51 25.98
CA GLU A 61 13.97 11.88 25.61
C GLU A 61 13.19 12.37 24.38
N ALA A 62 12.95 11.52 23.39
CA ALA A 62 12.20 11.86 22.18
C ALA A 62 10.67 12.06 22.38
N TRP A 63 10.11 11.66 23.52
CA TRP A 63 8.68 11.80 23.85
C TRP A 63 8.36 12.93 24.84
N ARG A 64 9.36 13.71 25.29
CA ARG A 64 9.12 14.97 26.01
C ARG A 64 8.91 16.12 25.06
#